data_AF-A0AAW4V2L0-F1
#
_entry.id   AF-A0AAW4V2L0-F1
#
_cell.length_a   1.000
_cell.length_b   1.000
_cell.length_c   1.000
_cell.angle_alpha   90.00
_cell.angle_beta   90.00
_cell.angle_gamma   90.00
#
_symmetry.space_group_name_H-M   'P 1'
#
loop_
_entity.id
_entity.type
_entity.pdbx_description
1 polymer ?
#
loop_
_entity_poly.entity_id
_entity_poly.type
_entity_poly.pdbx_seq_one_letter_code
_entity_poly.pdbx_strand_id
1 'polypeptide(L)' 'MIRQFPDSVKLICEAGTGYNNIDLDAAKEKKITVCNIPSYSSKRVAHTAIMITLFIIYKSLMLKLMVKR' A
#
# COMPACT_ATOMS: atom_id res chain seq x y z
N MET A 1 8.82 16.97 -9.21
CA MET A 1 7.50 17.60 -9.03
C MET A 1 7.42 18.42 -7.74
N ILE A 2 7.68 17.86 -6.54
CA ILE A 2 7.58 18.57 -5.24
C ILE A 2 8.39 19.88 -5.20
N ARG A 3 9.59 19.92 -5.80
CA ARG A 3 10.42 21.14 -5.89
C ARG A 3 9.74 22.33 -6.58
N GLN A 4 8.76 22.08 -7.44
CA GLN A 4 8.01 23.10 -8.17
C GLN A 4 6.77 23.61 -7.41
N PHE A 5 6.43 23.02 -6.25
CA PHE A 5 5.29 23.48 -5.47
C PHE A 5 5.50 24.91 -4.96
N PRO A 6 4.43 25.73 -4.90
CA PRO A 6 4.51 27.05 -4.33
C PRO A 6 4.81 26.97 -2.83
N ASP A 7 5.44 28.02 -2.29
CA ASP A 7 5.89 28.03 -0.89
C ASP A 7 4.75 28.04 0.13
N SER A 8 3.51 28.25 -0.33
CA SER A 8 2.29 28.10 0.46
C SER A 8 1.97 26.66 0.84
N VAL A 9 2.51 25.66 0.13
CA VAL A 9 2.31 24.25 0.48
C VAL A 9 3.15 23.90 1.70
N LYS A 10 2.50 23.44 2.76
CA LYS A 10 3.15 23.04 4.02
C LYS A 10 2.92 21.58 4.41
N LEU A 11 1.98 20.91 3.76
CA LEU A 11 1.56 19.55 4.11
C LEU A 11 1.23 18.74 2.85
N ILE A 12 1.72 17.50 2.81
CA ILE A 12 1.25 16.44 1.94
C ILE A 12 0.67 15.35 2.83
N CYS A 13 -0.58 14.97 2.60
CA CYS A 13 -1.26 13.92 3.36
C CYS A 13 -1.60 12.76 2.42
N GLU A 14 -0.99 11.61 2.66
CA GLU A 14 -1.23 10.37 1.92
C GLU A 14 -2.41 9.61 2.56
N ALA A 15 -3.39 9.25 1.73
CA ALA A 15 -4.57 8.49 2.16
C ALA A 15 -4.27 6.98 2.19
N GLY A 16 -3.14 6.61 2.78
CA GLY A 16 -2.60 5.25 2.78
C GLY A 16 -1.58 5.03 3.89
N THR A 17 -1.25 3.77 4.17
CA THR A 17 -0.20 3.41 5.13
C THR A 17 1.20 3.56 4.52
N GLY A 18 1.38 3.13 3.28
CA GLY A 18 2.63 3.33 2.54
C GLY A 18 2.66 4.72 1.90
N TYR A 19 3.86 5.30 1.81
CA TYR A 19 4.13 6.61 1.23
C TYR A 19 5.40 6.61 0.36
N ASN A 20 5.76 5.44 -0.19
CA ASN A 20 6.94 5.24 -1.04
C ASN A 20 6.83 5.93 -2.42
N ASN A 21 5.64 6.40 -2.76
CA ASN A 21 5.34 7.24 -3.92
C ASN A 21 5.75 8.72 -3.71
N ILE A 22 6.10 9.14 -2.49
CA ILE A 22 6.46 10.51 -2.15
C ILE A 22 7.99 10.64 -2.04
N ASP A 23 8.58 11.59 -2.77
CA ASP A 23 10.00 11.97 -2.62
C ASP A 23 10.18 12.73 -1.29
N LEU A 24 10.56 11.98 -0.25
CA LEU A 24 10.72 12.50 1.11
C LEU A 24 11.87 13.51 1.22
N ASP A 25 12.91 13.37 0.41
CA ASP A 25 14.05 14.27 0.41
C ASP A 25 13.65 15.64 -0.16
N ALA A 26 12.91 15.65 -1.27
CA ALA A 26 12.36 16.89 -1.83
C ALA A 26 11.35 17.57 -0.89
N ALA A 27 10.51 16.79 -0.20
CA ALA A 27 9.57 17.34 0.79
C ALA A 27 10.33 17.97 1.97
N LYS A 28 11.38 17.30 2.47
CA LYS A 28 12.24 17.80 3.54
C LYS A 28 12.98 19.07 3.12
N GLU A 29 13.53 19.11 1.90
CA GLU A 29 14.18 20.29 1.31
C GLU A 29 13.25 21.52 1.29
N LYS A 30 12.00 21.33 0.86
CA LYS A 30 10.97 22.39 0.84
C LYS A 30 10.31 22.65 2.19
N LYS A 31 10.71 21.97 3.26
CA LYS A 31 10.10 22.04 4.61
C LYS A 31 8.59 21.75 4.59
N ILE A 32 8.19 20.77 3.78
CA ILE A 32 6.82 20.27 3.68
C ILE A 32 6.70 19.03 4.56
N THR A 33 5.73 19.02 5.47
CA THR A 33 5.42 17.85 6.29
C THR A 33 4.74 16.78 5.44
N VAL A 34 5.12 15.52 5.61
CA VAL A 34 4.43 14.37 5.01
C VAL A 34 3.75 13.57 6.12
N CYS A 35 2.44 13.36 5.97
CA CYS A 35 1.65 12.54 6.88
C CYS A 35 1.01 11.37 6.11
N ASN A 36 0.82 10.25 6.79
CA ASN A 36 0.15 9.06 6.27
C ASN A 36 -0.90 8.56 7.27
N ILE A 37 -1.61 7.48 6.94
CA ILE A 37 -2.58 6.84 7.84
C ILE A 37 -2.06 5.47 8.26
N PRO A 38 -1.37 5.38 9.42
CA PRO A 38 -0.86 4.11 9.91
C PRO A 38 -2.01 3.17 10.29
N SER A 39 -1.85 1.87 10.01
CA SER A 39 -2.73 0.80 10.47
C SER A 39 -4.22 0.87 10.05
N TYR A 40 -4.61 1.76 9.14
CA TYR A 40 -6.02 1.93 8.75
C TYR A 40 -6.64 0.68 8.13
N SER A 41 -5.82 -0.17 7.52
CA SER A 41 -6.24 -1.34 6.74
C SER A 41 -5.70 -2.67 7.27
N SER A 42 -5.00 -2.72 8.40
CA SER A 42 -4.31 -3.94 8.88
C SER A 42 -5.22 -5.17 8.93
N LYS A 43 -6.44 -5.03 9.47
CA LYS A 43 -7.44 -6.12 9.50
C LYS A 43 -7.91 -6.52 8.09
N ARG A 44 -8.17 -5.54 7.22
CA ARG A 44 -8.62 -5.80 5.83
C ARG A 44 -7.52 -6.50 5.03
N VAL A 45 -6.28 -6.03 5.12
CA VAL A 45 -5.11 -6.65 4.49
C VAL A 45 -4.94 -8.10 4.98
N ALA A 46 -5.05 -8.33 6.29
CA ALA A 46 -5.00 -9.68 6.84
C ALA A 46 -6.12 -10.58 6.31
N HIS A 47 -7.37 -10.10 6.27
CA HIS A 47 -8.49 -10.85 5.70
C HIS A 47 -8.26 -11.20 4.22
N THR A 48 -7.81 -10.24 3.41
CA THR A 48 -7.52 -10.48 1.99
C THR A 48 -6.36 -11.47 1.81
N ALA A 49 -5.31 -11.39 2.62
CA ALA A 49 -4.19 -12.33 2.57
C ALA A 49 -4.64 -13.77 2.88
N ILE A 50 -5.45 -13.94 3.92
CA ILE A 50 -6.03 -15.26 4.29
C ILE A 50 -6.94 -15.76 3.16
N MET A 51 -7.83 -14.91 2.63
CA MET A 51 -8.72 -15.27 1.52
C MET A 51 -7.93 -15.76 0.30
N ILE A 52 -6.90 -15.02 -0.13
CA ILE A 52 -6.06 -15.40 -1.27
C ILE A 52 -5.33 -16.71 -0.99
N THR A 53 -4.82 -16.91 0.23
CA THR A 53 -4.16 -18.15 0.64
C THR A 53 -5.10 -19.36 0.52
N LEU A 54 -6.31 -19.25 1.07
CA LEU A 54 -7.34 -20.31 0.97
C LEU A 54 -7.73 -20.59 -0.49
N PHE A 55 -7.88 -19.54 -1.29
CA PHE A 55 -8.20 -19.67 -2.72
C PHE A 55 -7.10 -20.44 -3.48
N ILE A 56 -5.83 -20.12 -3.23
CA ILE A 56 -4.69 -20.81 -3.84
C ILE A 56 -4.67 -22.29 -3.42
N ILE A 57 -4.88 -22.59 -2.13
CA ILE A 57 -4.94 -23.96 -1.60
C ILE A 57 -6.06 -24.75 -2.30
N TYR A 58 -7.27 -24.19 -2.35
CA TYR A 58 -8.41 -24.82 -3.01
C TYR A 58 -8.13 -25.10 -4.49
N LYS A 59 -7.60 -24.11 -5.22
CA LYS A 59 -7.30 -24.27 -6.65
C LYS A 59 -6.21 -25.31 -6.90
N SER A 60 -5.17 -25.34 -6.06
CA SER A 60 -4.11 -26.34 -6.12
C SER A 60 -4.65 -27.76 -5.90
N LEU A 61 -5.56 -27.95 -4.94
CA LEU A 61 -6.20 -29.24 -4.69
C LEU A 61 -7.06 -29.68 -5.88
N MET A 62 -7.89 -28.78 -6.42
CA MET A 62 -8.75 -29.08 -7.57
C MET A 62 -7.93 -29.43 -8.82
N LEU A 63 -6.83 -28.71 -9.07
CA LEU A 63 -5.93 -29.03 -10.18
C LEU A 63 -5.34 -30.44 -10.04
N LYS A 64 -4.91 -30.85 -8.83
CA LYS A 64 -4.41 -32.20 -8.59
C LYS A 64 -5.46 -33.28 -8.83
N LEU A 65 -6.73 -33.01 -8.54
CA LEU A 65 -7.83 -33.95 -8.81
C LEU A 65 -8.13 -34.07 -10.31
N MET A 66 -8.00 -32.98 -11.07
CA MET A 66 -8.23 -32.98 -12.51
C MET A 66 -7.11 -33.65 -13.30
N VAL A 67 -5.86 -33.53 -12.86
CA VAL A 67 -4.68 -34.16 -13.52
C VAL A 67 -4.53 -35.64 -13.16
N LYS A 68 -5.14 -36.11 -12.07
CA LYS A 68 -5.19 -37.53 -11.71
C LYS A 68 -6.27 -38.34 -12.47
N ARG A 69 -6.89 -37.75 -13.49
CA ARG A 69 -7.76 -38.45 -14.45
C ARG A 69 -7.03 -38.70 -15.76
#